data_AF-A0A9E4DHX0-F1
#
_entry.id   AF-A0A9E4DHX0-F1
#
_cell.length_a   1.000
_cell.length_b   1.000
_cell.length_c   1.000
_cell.angle_alpha   90.00
_cell.angle_beta   90.00
_cell.angle_gamma   90.00
#
_symmetry.space_group_name_H-M   'P 1'
#
loop_
_entity.id
_entity.type
_entity.pdbx_description
1 polymer ?
#
loop_
_entity_poly.entity_id
_entity_poly.type
_entity_poly.pdbx_seq_one_letter_code
_entity_poly.pdbx_strand_id
1 'polypeptide(L)'
;MIRAIVAIIAEILLFGACLFGAAGSLAWPMAWAVLGIYSLLKAAALAFLDPELIRERVRPGPGVDRGDVLLATLGVLTLYPVTFTVAGLDAVRFGPYLPMADVIQVAGLLVYAFGYGFAYWAAFSNPFFATFVRIQQDRGHSVVSSGPYALVRHPGYAGVLLAHLALPFAFESIWTLLPTALAVLLFVARTSREDQTLRDHLAGYIDYQARVRWRLLPGVW
;
A
#
# COMPACT_ATOMS: atom_id res chain seq x y z
N MET A 1 -8.48 -6.98 18.19
CA MET A 1 -7.96 -8.19 17.53
C MET A 1 -8.97 -8.86 16.61
N ILE A 2 -10.10 -9.42 17.11
CA ILE A 2 -11.07 -10.15 16.26
C ILE A 2 -11.51 -9.35 15.02
N ARG A 3 -11.90 -8.07 15.18
CA ARG A 3 -12.29 -7.22 14.04
C ARG A 3 -11.18 -7.03 13.00
N ALA A 4 -9.91 -6.94 13.44
CA ALA A 4 -8.76 -6.82 12.55
C ALA A 4 -8.60 -8.09 11.70
N ILE A 5 -8.69 -9.26 12.35
CA ILE A 5 -8.62 -10.57 11.69
C ILE A 5 -9.74 -10.71 10.66
N VAL A 6 -10.98 -10.41 11.04
CA VAL A 6 -12.14 -10.47 10.14
C VAL A 6 -11.96 -9.54 8.94
N ALA A 7 -11.51 -8.31 9.16
CA ALA A 7 -11.25 -7.36 8.07
C ALA A 7 -10.16 -7.85 7.12
N ILE A 8 -9.05 -8.39 7.65
CA ILE A 8 -7.95 -8.95 6.84
C ILE A 8 -8.44 -10.15 6.02
N ILE A 9 -9.18 -11.07 6.64
CA ILE A 9 -9.74 -12.24 5.93
C ILE A 9 -10.69 -11.78 4.83
N ALA A 10 -11.61 -10.85 5.12
CA ALA A 10 -12.55 -10.33 4.14
C ALA A 10 -11.82 -9.64 2.96
N GLU A 11 -10.76 -8.88 3.25
CA GLU A 11 -9.91 -8.24 2.24
C GLU A 11 -9.19 -9.26 1.35
N ILE A 12 -8.57 -10.29 1.94
CA ILE A 12 -7.89 -11.37 1.20
C ILE A 12 -8.89 -12.13 0.31
N LEU A 13 -10.08 -12.43 0.84
CA LEU A 13 -11.14 -13.09 0.08
C LEU A 13 -11.64 -12.22 -1.07
N LEU A 14 -11.83 -10.92 -0.85
CA LEU A 14 -12.20 -9.97 -1.89
C LEU A 14 -11.15 -9.93 -3.00
N PHE A 15 -9.87 -9.87 -2.64
CA PHE A 15 -8.78 -9.83 -3.60
C PHE A 15 -8.65 -11.13 -4.40
N GLY A 16 -8.78 -12.28 -3.73
CA GLY A 16 -8.88 -13.57 -4.40
C GLY A 16 -10.08 -13.65 -5.35
N ALA A 17 -11.25 -13.15 -4.93
CA ALA A 17 -12.43 -13.10 -5.78
C ALA A 17 -12.23 -12.21 -7.01
N CYS A 18 -11.58 -11.06 -6.88
CA CYS A 18 -11.24 -10.20 -8.02
C CYS A 18 -10.26 -10.89 -8.98
N LEU A 19 -9.17 -11.49 -8.48
CA LEU A 19 -8.17 -12.17 -9.31
C LEU A 19 -8.78 -13.38 -10.04
N PHE A 20 -9.29 -14.33 -9.27
CA PHE A 20 -9.70 -15.63 -9.79
C PHE A 20 -11.10 -15.61 -10.42
N GLY A 21 -11.99 -14.75 -9.93
CA GLY A 21 -13.29 -14.53 -10.56
C GLY A 21 -13.16 -13.90 -11.94
N ALA A 22 -12.28 -12.91 -12.09
CA ALA A 22 -11.97 -12.31 -13.39
C ALA A 22 -11.24 -13.28 -14.32
N ALA A 23 -10.24 -14.00 -13.81
CA ALA A 23 -9.51 -15.02 -14.57
C ALA A 23 -10.42 -16.17 -15.04
N GLY A 24 -11.45 -16.51 -14.26
CA GLY A 24 -12.27 -17.70 -14.50
C GLY A 24 -11.53 -19.02 -14.24
N SER A 25 -10.40 -18.97 -13.53
CA SER A 25 -9.54 -20.12 -13.23
C SER A 25 -8.79 -19.90 -11.93
N LEU A 26 -8.58 -20.97 -11.16
CA LEU A 26 -7.68 -21.00 -10.00
C LEU A 26 -6.26 -21.42 -10.36
N ALA A 27 -6.03 -21.89 -11.59
CA ALA A 27 -4.74 -22.37 -12.07
C ALA A 27 -3.85 -21.20 -12.55
N TRP A 28 -3.61 -20.23 -11.66
CA TRP A 28 -2.76 -19.08 -11.92
C TRP A 28 -1.75 -18.91 -10.78
N PRO A 29 -0.54 -19.52 -10.90
CA PRO A 29 0.42 -19.55 -9.80
C PRO A 29 0.91 -18.17 -9.36
N MET A 30 1.04 -17.20 -10.28
CA MET A 30 1.47 -15.83 -9.91
C MET A 30 0.42 -15.09 -9.09
N ALA A 31 -0.89 -15.29 -9.34
CA ALA A 31 -1.94 -14.75 -8.47
C ALA A 31 -1.86 -15.32 -7.06
N TRP A 32 -1.63 -16.63 -6.92
CA TRP A 32 -1.42 -17.24 -5.61
C TRP A 32 -0.16 -16.74 -4.92
N ALA A 33 0.93 -16.53 -5.65
CA ALA A 33 2.18 -16.01 -5.10
C ALA A 33 2.00 -14.57 -4.57
N VAL A 34 1.38 -13.68 -5.36
CA VAL A 34 1.07 -12.31 -4.94
C VAL A 34 0.15 -12.29 -3.72
N LEU A 35 -0.95 -13.05 -3.76
CA LEU A 35 -1.89 -13.13 -2.64
C LEU A 35 -1.25 -13.76 -1.39
N GLY A 36 -0.37 -14.73 -1.57
CA GLY A 36 0.37 -15.40 -0.50
C GLY A 36 1.36 -14.47 0.21
N ILE A 37 2.15 -13.70 -0.55
CA ILE A 37 3.06 -12.68 -0.01
C ILE A 37 2.24 -11.64 0.76
N TYR A 38 1.16 -11.12 0.16
CA TYR A 38 0.29 -10.15 0.80
C TYR A 38 -0.29 -10.67 2.13
N SER A 39 -0.80 -11.91 2.11
CA SER A 39 -1.38 -12.57 3.28
C SER A 39 -0.34 -12.81 4.38
N LEU A 40 0.86 -13.26 4.02
CA LEU A 40 1.96 -13.49 4.95
C LEU A 40 2.37 -12.19 5.65
N LEU A 41 2.52 -11.10 4.89
CA LEU A 41 2.88 -9.80 5.46
C LEU A 41 1.79 -9.22 6.35
N LYS A 42 0.51 -9.40 5.99
CA LYS A 42 -0.63 -9.05 6.86
C LYS A 42 -0.67 -9.87 8.14
N ALA A 43 -0.38 -11.17 8.06
CA ALA A 43 -0.28 -12.05 9.24
C ALA A 43 0.89 -11.66 10.14
N ALA A 44 2.07 -11.40 9.57
CA ALA A 44 3.23 -10.91 10.31
C ALA A 44 2.92 -9.57 10.99
N ALA A 45 2.27 -8.65 10.28
CA ALA A 45 1.86 -7.38 10.84
C ALA A 45 0.90 -7.54 12.03
N LEU A 46 -0.07 -8.46 11.94
CA LEU A 46 -0.98 -8.76 13.04
C LEU A 46 -0.25 -9.35 14.26
N ALA A 47 0.80 -10.14 14.02
CA ALA A 47 1.58 -10.79 15.07
C ALA A 47 2.57 -9.85 15.76
N PHE A 48 3.15 -8.89 15.03
CA PHE A 48 4.29 -8.10 15.49
C PHE A 48 4.01 -6.60 15.65
N LEU A 49 2.95 -6.04 15.06
CA LEU A 49 2.62 -4.62 15.27
C LEU A 49 2.02 -4.39 16.65
N ASP A 50 2.24 -3.18 17.17
CA ASP A 50 1.62 -2.72 18.40
C ASP A 50 0.07 -2.90 18.35
N PRO A 51 -0.55 -3.57 19.33
CA PRO A 51 -2.00 -3.73 19.40
C PRO A 51 -2.79 -2.42 19.40
N GLU A 52 -2.22 -1.31 19.87
CA GLU A 52 -2.79 0.02 19.80
C GLU A 52 -2.78 0.56 18.36
N LEU A 53 -1.68 0.38 17.64
CA LEU A 53 -1.59 0.74 16.22
C LEU A 53 -2.59 -0.08 15.39
N ILE A 54 -2.72 -1.38 15.66
CA ILE A 54 -3.74 -2.23 15.00
C ILE A 54 -5.15 -1.68 15.29
N ARG A 55 -5.43 -1.26 16.54
CA ARG A 55 -6.73 -0.67 16.90
C ARG A 55 -6.99 0.63 16.16
N GLU A 56 -6.02 1.55 16.09
CA GLU A 56 -6.12 2.80 15.35
C GLU A 56 -6.43 2.54 13.86
N ARG A 57 -5.77 1.55 13.24
CA ARG A 57 -5.98 1.24 11.82
C ARG A 57 -7.36 0.64 11.52
N VAL A 58 -7.93 -0.12 12.45
CA VAL A 58 -9.26 -0.74 12.31
C VAL A 58 -10.39 0.22 12.66
N ARG A 59 -10.17 1.06 13.69
CA ARG A 59 -11.14 2.05 14.15
C ARG A 59 -10.40 3.36 14.42
N PRO A 60 -10.20 4.17 13.37
CA PRO A 60 -9.55 5.47 13.50
C PRO A 60 -10.24 6.34 14.54
N GLY A 61 -9.44 7.10 15.29
CA GLY A 61 -9.95 8.11 16.21
C GLY A 61 -10.68 9.25 15.50
N PRO A 62 -11.26 10.21 16.26
CA PRO A 62 -11.88 11.39 15.66
C PRO A 62 -10.86 12.28 14.95
N GLY A 63 -11.34 13.20 14.12
CA GLY A 63 -10.49 14.17 13.42
C GLY A 63 -9.86 13.65 12.12
N VAL A 64 -10.39 12.56 11.57
CA VAL A 64 -10.00 12.06 10.24
C VAL A 64 -10.39 13.07 9.16
N ASP A 65 -9.45 13.34 8.27
CA ASP A 65 -9.66 14.20 7.12
C ASP A 65 -10.55 13.51 6.05
N ARG A 66 -11.74 14.08 5.80
CA ARG A 66 -12.69 13.55 4.80
C ARG A 66 -12.14 13.55 3.37
N GLY A 67 -11.33 14.55 3.02
CA GLY A 67 -10.68 14.60 1.71
C GLY A 67 -9.65 13.49 1.54
N ASP A 68 -8.92 13.19 2.62
CA ASP A 68 -8.01 12.03 2.66
C ASP A 68 -8.78 10.71 2.53
N VAL A 69 -9.90 10.53 3.25
CA VAL A 69 -10.71 9.31 3.15
C VAL A 69 -11.14 9.04 1.71
N LEU A 70 -11.55 10.07 0.97
CA LEU A 70 -11.92 9.92 -0.44
C LEU A 70 -10.72 9.49 -1.30
N LEU A 71 -9.59 10.18 -1.19
CA LEU A 71 -8.36 9.86 -1.94
C LEU A 71 -7.85 8.46 -1.60
N ALA A 72 -7.85 8.11 -0.32
CA ALA A 72 -7.46 6.80 0.20
C ALA A 72 -8.35 5.69 -0.37
N THR A 73 -9.67 5.88 -0.32
CA THR A 73 -10.64 4.89 -0.78
C THR A 73 -10.52 4.69 -2.29
N LEU A 74 -10.50 5.77 -3.07
CA LEU A 74 -10.32 5.68 -4.53
C LEU A 74 -8.97 5.05 -4.88
N GLY A 75 -7.90 5.42 -4.18
CA GLY A 75 -6.58 4.86 -4.40
C GLY A 75 -6.54 3.36 -4.12
N VAL A 76 -7.08 2.90 -2.99
CA VAL A 76 -7.13 1.47 -2.62
C VAL A 76 -8.02 0.68 -3.57
N LEU A 77 -9.20 1.19 -3.93
CA LEU A 77 -10.08 0.52 -4.90
C LEU A 77 -9.38 0.34 -6.25
N THR A 78 -8.61 1.34 -6.67
CA THR A 78 -7.86 1.30 -7.93
C THR A 78 -6.66 0.33 -7.84
N LEU A 79 -5.87 0.41 -6.77
CA LEU A 79 -4.69 -0.45 -6.56
C LEU A 79 -5.03 -1.93 -6.46
N TYR A 80 -6.17 -2.28 -5.87
CA TYR A 80 -6.50 -3.67 -5.57
C TYR A 80 -7.66 -4.18 -6.43
N PRO A 81 -8.98 -4.02 -6.09
CA PRO A 81 -10.06 -4.60 -6.89
C PRO A 81 -9.95 -4.35 -8.38
N VAL A 82 -9.69 -3.10 -8.80
CA VAL A 82 -9.61 -2.75 -10.22
C VAL A 82 -8.39 -3.41 -10.87
N THR A 83 -7.19 -3.20 -10.31
CA THR A 83 -5.95 -3.78 -10.85
C THR A 83 -6.01 -5.30 -10.91
N PHE A 84 -6.51 -5.97 -9.87
CA PHE A 84 -6.62 -7.43 -9.81
C PHE A 84 -7.66 -8.00 -10.77
N THR A 85 -8.78 -7.30 -10.95
CA THR A 85 -9.78 -7.67 -11.96
C THR A 85 -9.19 -7.52 -13.36
N VAL A 86 -8.52 -6.41 -13.66
CA VAL A 86 -7.85 -6.19 -14.96
C VAL A 86 -6.79 -7.27 -15.21
N ALA A 87 -5.97 -7.58 -14.21
CA ALA A 87 -4.94 -8.60 -14.31
C ALA A 87 -5.53 -9.99 -14.64
N GLY A 88 -6.60 -10.41 -13.96
CA GLY A 88 -7.26 -11.69 -14.23
C GLY A 88 -7.89 -11.75 -15.62
N LEU A 89 -8.51 -10.66 -16.07
CA LEU A 89 -9.09 -10.57 -17.42
C LEU A 89 -8.02 -10.71 -18.51
N ASP A 90 -6.91 -9.97 -18.39
CA ASP A 90 -5.84 -9.95 -19.38
C ASP A 90 -4.97 -11.21 -19.30
N ALA A 91 -4.33 -11.49 -18.17
CA ALA A 91 -3.33 -12.54 -18.05
C ALA A 91 -3.88 -13.97 -18.25
N VAL A 92 -5.18 -14.19 -18.00
CA VAL A 92 -5.76 -15.54 -18.01
C VAL A 92 -7.02 -15.63 -18.87
N ARG A 93 -8.04 -14.80 -18.62
CA ARG A 93 -9.36 -14.99 -19.23
C ARG A 93 -9.34 -14.78 -20.73
N PHE A 94 -8.66 -13.73 -21.19
CA PHE A 94 -8.50 -13.41 -22.61
C PHE A 94 -7.12 -13.74 -23.15
N GLY A 95 -6.18 -14.08 -22.26
CA GLY A 95 -4.78 -14.35 -22.58
C GLY A 95 -3.96 -13.06 -22.65
N PRO A 96 -2.71 -13.09 -22.19
CA PRO A 96 -1.92 -11.88 -21.98
C PRO A 96 -1.72 -11.15 -23.31
N TYR A 97 -2.12 -9.88 -23.36
CA TYR A 97 -1.89 -9.06 -24.56
C TYR A 97 -0.41 -8.99 -24.95
N LEU A 98 0.47 -8.90 -23.95
CA LEU A 98 1.91 -8.88 -24.13
C LEU A 98 2.55 -9.96 -23.25
N PRO A 99 2.85 -11.15 -23.82
CA PRO A 99 3.52 -12.20 -23.08
C PRO A 99 4.91 -11.77 -22.59
N MET A 100 5.29 -12.21 -21.40
CA MET A 100 6.54 -11.88 -20.72
C MET A 100 7.24 -13.15 -20.25
N ALA A 101 8.56 -13.19 -20.41
CA ALA A 101 9.37 -14.30 -19.92
C ALA A 101 9.22 -14.49 -18.40
N ASP A 102 9.24 -15.73 -17.93
CA ASP A 102 9.08 -16.09 -16.51
C ASP A 102 10.04 -15.31 -15.59
N VAL A 103 11.27 -15.04 -16.05
CA VAL A 103 12.24 -14.26 -15.29
C VAL A 103 11.76 -12.83 -14.98
N ILE A 104 11.00 -12.21 -15.88
CA ILE A 104 10.41 -10.89 -15.69
C ILE A 104 9.28 -10.96 -14.66
N GLN A 105 8.45 -12.01 -14.71
CA GLN A 105 7.37 -12.21 -13.74
C GLN A 105 7.93 -12.44 -12.34
N VAL A 106 8.96 -13.29 -12.21
CA VAL A 106 9.65 -13.55 -10.94
C VAL A 106 10.35 -12.28 -10.43
N ALA A 107 11.01 -11.52 -11.29
CA ALA A 107 11.60 -10.23 -10.88
C ALA A 107 10.53 -9.25 -10.38
N GLY A 108 9.39 -9.15 -11.07
CA GLY A 108 8.24 -8.35 -10.63
C GLY A 108 7.72 -8.80 -9.26
N LEU A 109 7.61 -10.11 -9.02
CA LEU A 109 7.19 -10.66 -7.74
C LEU A 109 8.18 -10.33 -6.61
N LEU A 110 9.48 -10.37 -6.89
CA LEU A 110 10.51 -9.99 -5.90
C LEU A 110 10.45 -8.50 -5.57
N VAL A 111 10.26 -7.62 -6.57
CA VAL A 111 10.06 -6.18 -6.35
C VAL A 111 8.76 -5.92 -5.57
N TYR A 112 7.68 -6.66 -5.87
CA TYR A 112 6.43 -6.62 -5.12
C TYR A 112 6.64 -6.94 -3.64
N ALA A 113 7.33 -8.06 -3.35
CA ALA A 113 7.66 -8.47 -1.98
C ALA A 113 8.51 -7.42 -1.26
N PHE A 114 9.54 -6.89 -1.94
CA PHE A 114 10.41 -5.86 -1.40
C PHE A 114 9.65 -4.56 -1.08
N GLY A 115 8.81 -4.09 -2.00
CA GLY A 115 8.00 -2.87 -1.82
C GLY A 115 7.08 -2.96 -0.61
N TYR A 116 6.37 -4.08 -0.43
CA TYR A 116 5.57 -4.28 0.78
C TYR A 116 6.42 -4.45 2.03
N GLY A 117 7.55 -5.16 1.95
CA GLY A 117 8.50 -5.25 3.06
C GLY A 117 8.94 -3.87 3.55
N PHE A 118 9.26 -2.96 2.62
CA PHE A 118 9.59 -1.57 2.93
C PHE A 118 8.42 -0.80 3.54
N ALA A 119 7.19 -0.99 3.02
CA ALA A 119 6.00 -0.38 3.61
C ALA A 119 5.70 -0.88 5.03
N TYR A 120 5.94 -2.16 5.31
CA TYR A 120 5.79 -2.71 6.66
C TYR A 120 6.91 -2.26 7.59
N TRP A 121 8.14 -2.12 7.11
CA TRP A 121 9.21 -1.49 7.90
C TRP A 121 8.81 -0.07 8.36
N ALA A 122 8.13 0.69 7.51
CA ALA A 122 7.56 1.98 7.91
C ALA A 122 6.51 1.83 9.02
N ALA A 123 5.57 0.88 8.88
CA ALA A 123 4.56 0.61 9.90
C ALA A 123 5.17 0.18 11.25
N PHE A 124 6.22 -0.65 11.23
CA PHE A 124 6.94 -1.06 12.45
C PHE A 124 7.73 0.08 13.08
N SER A 125 8.20 1.04 12.29
CA SER A 125 9.00 2.17 12.79
C SER A 125 8.13 3.32 13.32
N ASN A 126 6.83 3.34 13.03
CA ASN A 126 5.95 4.46 13.33
C ASN A 126 4.68 4.05 14.12
N PRO A 127 4.59 4.35 15.43
CA PRO A 127 3.40 4.05 16.24
C PRO A 127 2.15 4.85 15.85
N PHE A 128 2.31 5.87 15.00
CA PHE A 128 1.25 6.72 14.47
C PHE A 128 0.86 6.38 13.02
N PHE A 129 1.24 5.20 12.50
CA PHE A 129 0.94 4.76 11.13
C PHE A 129 -0.55 4.45 10.88
N ALA A 130 -1.38 5.49 10.78
CA ALA A 130 -2.83 5.39 10.63
C ALA A 130 -3.28 5.02 9.21
N THR A 131 -4.52 4.56 9.08
CA THR A 131 -5.14 4.27 7.77
C THR A 131 -5.53 5.55 7.04
N PHE A 132 -5.94 6.58 7.79
CA PHE A 132 -6.33 7.89 7.26
C PHE A 132 -5.58 9.00 7.99
N VAL A 133 -5.39 10.12 7.30
CA VAL A 133 -4.70 11.30 7.81
C VAL A 133 -5.50 11.90 8.96
N ARG A 134 -4.86 11.98 10.13
CA ARG A 134 -5.31 12.73 11.31
C ARG A 134 -4.14 13.06 12.22
N ILE A 135 -4.27 14.11 13.02
CA ILE A 135 -3.34 14.37 14.13
C ILE A 135 -3.84 13.60 15.36
N GLN A 136 -3.02 12.66 15.85
CA GLN A 136 -3.38 11.75 16.95
C GLN A 136 -3.00 12.34 18.31
N GLN A 137 -3.53 13.53 18.63
CA GLN A 137 -3.22 14.22 19.89
C GLN A 137 -3.57 13.36 21.11
N ASP A 138 -4.64 12.57 21.00
CA ASP A 138 -5.10 11.56 21.96
C ASP A 138 -4.06 10.46 22.24
N ARG A 139 -3.07 10.28 21.37
CA ARG A 139 -1.99 9.28 21.48
C ARG A 139 -0.61 9.94 21.65
N GLY A 140 -0.56 11.25 21.86
CA GLY A 140 0.71 11.99 21.96
C GLY A 140 1.50 12.02 20.65
N HIS A 141 0.82 12.23 19.52
CA HIS A 141 1.44 12.24 18.18
C HIS A 141 2.71 13.09 18.14
N SER A 142 3.82 12.45 17.81
CA SER A 142 5.12 13.08 17.63
C SER A 142 5.76 12.65 16.30
N VAL A 143 6.72 13.44 15.84
CA VAL A 143 7.41 13.17 14.58
C VAL A 143 8.31 11.96 14.70
N VAL A 144 8.08 10.97 13.85
CA VAL A 144 8.99 9.83 13.67
C VAL A 144 9.99 10.14 12.57
N SER A 145 11.27 9.99 12.88
CA SER A 145 12.38 10.27 11.94
C SER A 145 13.42 9.15 11.88
N SER A 146 13.16 8.00 12.51
CA SER A 146 14.02 6.82 12.52
C SER A 146 13.56 5.76 11.51
N GLY A 147 14.42 4.76 11.26
CA GLY A 147 14.13 3.70 10.30
C GLY A 147 14.00 4.26 8.88
N PRO A 148 12.99 3.85 8.09
CA PRO A 148 12.86 4.31 6.71
C PRO A 148 12.43 5.78 6.61
N TYR A 149 11.94 6.37 7.71
CA TYR A 149 11.64 7.80 7.80
C TYR A 149 12.89 8.68 7.77
N ALA A 150 14.08 8.12 8.01
CA ALA A 150 15.34 8.84 7.80
C ALA A 150 15.68 9.04 6.31
N LEU A 151 15.07 8.24 5.41
CA LEU A 151 15.36 8.23 3.98
C LEU A 151 14.37 9.08 3.18
N VAL A 152 13.08 8.89 3.45
CA VAL A 152 11.96 9.60 2.80
C VAL A 152 10.86 9.85 3.82
N ARG A 153 10.04 10.88 3.63
CA ARG A 153 9.01 11.27 4.61
C ARG A 153 7.81 10.33 4.65
N HIS A 154 7.50 9.67 3.53
CA HIS A 154 6.32 8.79 3.39
C HIS A 154 6.70 7.39 2.90
N PRO A 155 7.53 6.64 3.65
CA PRO A 155 8.07 5.36 3.21
C PRO A 155 7.00 4.27 3.02
N GLY A 156 5.90 4.33 3.79
CA GLY A 156 4.75 3.45 3.62
C GLY A 156 4.12 3.57 2.23
N TYR A 157 3.90 4.80 1.75
CA TYR A 157 3.38 5.04 0.41
C TYR A 157 4.40 4.67 -0.67
N ALA A 158 5.68 5.03 -0.48
CA ALA A 158 6.74 4.67 -1.42
C ALA A 158 6.81 3.15 -1.63
N GLY A 159 6.76 2.35 -0.55
CA GLY A 159 6.78 0.89 -0.62
C GLY A 159 5.55 0.29 -1.31
N VAL A 160 4.35 0.76 -0.96
CA VAL A 160 3.11 0.29 -1.61
C VAL A 160 3.09 0.62 -3.09
N LEU A 161 3.48 1.84 -3.49
CA LEU A 161 3.53 2.23 -4.89
C LEU A 161 4.58 1.44 -5.67
N LEU A 162 5.77 1.23 -5.10
CA LEU A 162 6.79 0.38 -5.70
C LEU A 162 6.28 -1.03 -5.95
N ALA A 163 5.58 -1.62 -4.96
CA ALA A 163 5.04 -2.95 -5.11
C ALA A 163 4.02 -3.03 -6.25
N HIS A 164 3.10 -2.06 -6.36
CA HIS A 164 2.08 -2.08 -7.41
C HIS A 164 2.61 -1.75 -8.79
N LEU A 165 3.65 -0.92 -8.90
CA LEU A 165 4.36 -0.70 -10.16
C LEU A 165 5.04 -1.99 -10.69
N ALA A 166 5.26 -2.98 -9.83
CA ALA A 166 5.79 -4.28 -10.24
C ALA A 166 4.72 -5.28 -10.71
N LEU A 167 3.43 -5.07 -10.38
CA LEU A 167 2.35 -5.98 -10.72
C LEU A 167 2.12 -6.19 -12.22
N PRO A 168 2.26 -5.19 -13.11
CA PRO A 168 2.17 -5.43 -14.56
C PRO A 168 3.13 -6.49 -15.06
N PHE A 169 4.30 -6.58 -14.44
CA PHE A 169 5.32 -7.57 -14.78
C PHE A 169 5.04 -8.90 -14.08
N ALA A 170 4.71 -8.88 -12.79
CA ALA A 170 4.42 -10.09 -12.02
C ALA A 170 3.20 -10.86 -12.53
N PHE A 171 2.20 -10.16 -13.04
CA PHE A 171 0.99 -10.74 -13.61
C PHE A 171 1.04 -10.95 -15.11
N GLU A 172 2.11 -10.55 -15.81
CA GLU A 172 2.16 -10.58 -17.28
C GLU A 172 0.97 -9.79 -17.89
N SER A 173 0.63 -8.66 -17.28
CA SER A 173 -0.53 -7.86 -17.67
C SER A 173 -0.19 -6.38 -17.79
N ILE A 174 0.14 -5.95 -19.00
CA ILE A 174 0.52 -4.56 -19.27
C ILE A 174 -0.65 -3.59 -19.01
N TRP A 175 -1.89 -4.05 -19.15
CA TRP A 175 -3.09 -3.23 -18.93
C TRP A 175 -3.26 -2.79 -17.47
N THR A 176 -2.67 -3.50 -16.51
CA THR A 176 -2.63 -3.09 -15.10
C THR A 176 -1.82 -1.82 -14.85
N LEU A 177 -1.00 -1.37 -15.81
CA LEU A 177 -0.34 -0.07 -15.71
C LEU A 177 -1.34 1.07 -15.63
N LEU A 178 -2.50 0.97 -16.30
CA LEU A 178 -3.50 2.04 -16.29
C LEU A 178 -4.09 2.31 -14.89
N PRO A 179 -4.69 1.31 -14.21
CA PRO A 179 -5.16 1.52 -12.84
C PRO A 179 -3.99 1.82 -11.90
N THR A 180 -2.81 1.22 -12.08
CA THR A 180 -1.65 1.52 -11.23
C THR A 180 -1.19 2.98 -11.36
N ALA A 181 -1.13 3.52 -12.59
CA ALA A 181 -0.77 4.91 -12.83
C ALA A 181 -1.80 5.87 -12.21
N LEU A 182 -3.09 5.59 -12.36
CA LEU A 182 -4.15 6.36 -11.70
C LEU A 182 -3.99 6.34 -10.18
N ALA A 183 -3.72 5.17 -9.60
CA ALA A 183 -3.47 5.05 -8.18
C ALA A 183 -2.23 5.82 -7.72
N VAL A 184 -1.13 5.80 -8.48
CA VAL A 184 0.07 6.61 -8.20
C VAL A 184 -0.30 8.09 -8.11
N LEU A 185 -1.09 8.61 -9.06
CA LEU A 185 -1.54 10.01 -9.03
C LEU A 185 -2.38 10.31 -7.77
N LEU A 186 -3.32 9.42 -7.42
CA LEU A 186 -4.15 9.56 -6.21
C LEU A 186 -3.30 9.56 -4.94
N PHE A 187 -2.30 8.67 -4.85
CA PHE A 187 -1.40 8.60 -3.70
C PHE A 187 -0.40 9.76 -3.64
N VAL A 188 0.03 10.31 -4.77
CA VAL A 188 0.84 11.54 -4.82
C VAL A 188 0.04 12.74 -4.30
N ALA A 189 -1.23 12.87 -4.73
CA ALA A 189 -2.13 13.88 -4.20
C ALA A 189 -2.36 13.70 -2.68
N ARG A 190 -2.59 12.44 -2.26
CA ARG A 190 -2.75 12.06 -0.86
C ARG A 190 -1.52 12.39 -0.01
N THR A 191 -0.33 12.03 -0.50
CA THR A 191 0.96 12.30 0.15
C THR A 191 1.15 13.80 0.34
N SER A 192 0.84 14.60 -0.69
CA SER A 192 0.96 16.06 -0.60
C SER A 192 0.04 16.66 0.46
N ARG A 193 -1.19 16.15 0.55
CA ARG A 193 -2.17 16.57 1.54
C ARG A 193 -1.73 16.19 2.96
N GLU A 194 -1.28 14.96 3.17
CA GLU A 194 -0.75 14.51 4.45
C GLU A 194 0.48 15.33 4.88
N ASP A 195 1.44 15.53 3.98
CA ASP A 195 2.65 16.33 4.23
C ASP A 195 2.29 17.78 4.63
N GLN A 196 1.23 18.34 4.04
CA GLN A 196 0.71 19.65 4.40
C GLN A 196 0.02 19.64 5.78
N THR A 197 -0.87 18.68 6.04
CA THR A 197 -1.53 18.55 7.35
C THR A 197 -0.53 18.39 8.49
N LEU A 198 0.51 17.57 8.29
CA LEU A 198 1.58 17.38 9.27
C LEU A 198 2.40 18.65 9.45
N ARG A 199 2.71 19.37 8.36
CA ARG A 199 3.41 20.67 8.44
C ARG A 199 2.62 21.71 9.24
N ASP A 200 1.32 21.78 9.01
CA ASP A 200 0.46 22.82 9.57
C ASP A 200 0.08 22.55 11.04
N HIS A 201 0.09 21.28 11.47
CA HIS A 201 -0.49 20.89 12.76
C HIS A 201 0.40 19.99 13.64
N LEU A 202 1.48 19.40 13.14
CA LEU A 202 2.37 18.55 13.94
C LEU A 202 3.65 19.30 14.34
N ALA A 203 3.80 19.55 15.63
CA ALA A 203 4.99 20.19 16.19
C ALA A 203 6.27 19.42 15.81
N GLY A 204 7.31 20.14 15.38
CA GLY A 204 8.59 19.58 14.95
C GLY A 204 8.63 19.05 13.51
N TYR A 205 7.50 19.02 12.78
CA TYR A 205 7.49 18.46 11.42
C TYR A 205 8.24 19.35 10.41
N ILE A 206 8.23 20.67 10.59
CA ILE A 206 9.00 21.61 9.75
C ILE A 206 10.51 21.33 9.85
N ASP A 207 11.03 21.12 11.06
CA ASP A 207 12.45 20.80 11.27
C ASP A 207 12.80 19.44 10.66
N TYR A 208 11.88 18.49 10.71
CA TYR A 208 12.03 17.20 10.06
C TYR A 208 12.07 17.31 8.53
N GLN A 209 11.20 18.12 7.92
CA GLN A 209 11.22 18.40 6.47
C GLN A 209 12.54 19.01 6.00
N ALA A 210 13.19 19.84 6.85
CA ALA A 210 14.50 20.41 6.52
C ALA A 210 15.61 19.35 6.46
N ARG A 211 15.51 18.29 7.28
CA ARG A 211 16.47 17.17 7.32
C ARG A 211 16.19 16.12 6.26
N VAL A 212 14.93 15.71 6.11
CA VAL A 212 14.50 14.67 5.17
C VAL A 212 13.74 15.32 4.03
N ARG A 213 14.45 15.61 2.94
CA ARG A 213 13.96 16.45 1.84
C ARG A 213 12.97 15.75 0.92
N TRP A 214 13.04 14.42 0.83
CA TRP A 214 12.29 13.64 -0.16
C TRP A 214 10.99 13.09 0.44
N ARG A 215 9.88 13.19 -0.30
CA ARG A 215 8.57 12.67 0.09
C ARG A 215 8.47 11.18 -0.17
N LEU A 216 8.77 10.74 -1.39
CA LEU A 216 8.58 9.35 -1.84
C LEU A 216 9.83 8.78 -2.49
N LEU A 217 10.51 9.54 -3.36
CA LEU A 217 11.60 9.04 -4.20
C LEU A 217 12.83 9.94 -4.07
N PRO A 218 13.95 9.39 -3.54
CA PRO A 218 15.17 10.18 -3.39
C PRO A 218 15.65 10.80 -4.69
N GLY A 219 15.96 12.10 -4.65
CA GLY A 219 16.44 12.86 -5.82
C GLY A 219 15.37 13.25 -6.84
N VAL A 220 14.10 12.84 -6.64
CA VAL A 220 12.98 13.19 -7.51
C VAL A 220 11.97 14.06 -6.77
N TRP A 221 11.44 13.56 -5.64
CA TRP A 221 10.35 14.20 -4.92
C TRP A 221 10.29 13.83 -3.44
#